data_AF-A0A437SSB3-F1
#
_entry.id   AF-A0A437SSB3-F1
#
_cell.length_a   1.000
_cell.length_b   1.000
_cell.length_c   1.000
_cell.angle_alpha   90.00
_cell.angle_beta   90.00
_cell.angle_gamma   90.00
#
_symmetry.space_group_name_H-M   'P 1'
#
loop_
_entity.id
_entity.type
_entity.pdbx_description
1 polymer ?
#
loop_
_entity_poly.entity_id
_entity_poly.type
_entity_poly.pdbx_seq_one_letter_code
_entity_poly.pdbx_strand_id
1 'polypeptide(L)'
;IDYLNQKTGAHYKPSSKANQRLIKARFKEGYKLDDFKTVIDNKAFDWQGTPYWKYMRPSTLFGASKFDGYLNANNLNQTRNTPASGGYGGTVDISSIPDDKLPF
;
A
#
# COMPACT_ATOMS: atom_id res chain seq x y z
N ILE A 1 -12.14 -4.17 9.05
CA ILE A 1 -11.08 -3.98 10.07
C ILE A 1 -10.64 -5.31 10.66
N ASP A 2 -11.55 -6.29 10.68
CA ASP A 2 -11.31 -7.62 11.25
C ASP A 2 -10.14 -8.33 10.57
N TYR A 3 -9.95 -8.13 9.25
CA TYR A 3 -8.77 -8.64 8.55
C TYR A 3 -7.44 -8.12 9.12
N LEU A 4 -7.35 -6.82 9.43
CA LEU A 4 -6.16 -6.25 10.07
C LEU A 4 -5.94 -6.86 11.46
N ASN A 5 -7.02 -7.00 12.24
CA ASN A 5 -6.98 -7.64 13.56
C ASN A 5 -6.50 -9.09 13.47
N GLN A 6 -7.04 -9.88 12.55
CA GLN A 6 -6.65 -11.26 12.31
C GLN A 6 -5.17 -11.38 11.91
N LYS A 7 -4.69 -10.49 11.04
CA LYS A 7 -3.29 -10.52 10.57
C LYS A 7 -2.29 -10.12 11.65
N THR A 8 -2.68 -9.19 12.53
CA THR A 8 -1.76 -8.56 13.49
C THR A 8 -1.91 -9.06 14.93
N GLY A 9 -2.97 -9.80 15.23
CA GLY A 9 -3.40 -10.08 16.61
C GLY A 9 -3.93 -8.86 17.34
N ALA A 10 -4.17 -7.73 16.65
CA ALA A 10 -4.71 -6.53 17.27
C ALA A 10 -6.23 -6.64 17.51
N HIS A 11 -6.76 -5.71 18.32
CA HIS A 11 -8.18 -5.66 18.66
C HIS A 11 -8.79 -4.28 18.34
N TYR A 12 -8.59 -3.77 17.13
CA TYR A 12 -9.20 -2.52 16.69
C TYR A 12 -10.72 -2.67 16.58
N LYS A 13 -11.46 -1.73 17.15
CA LYS A 13 -12.93 -1.76 17.12
C LYS A 13 -13.47 -1.41 15.73
N PRO A 14 -14.32 -2.23 15.10
CA PRO A 14 -15.01 -1.88 13.85
C PRO A 14 -16.00 -0.73 14.02
N SER A 15 -16.53 -0.54 15.23
CA SER A 15 -17.42 0.56 15.59
C SER A 15 -16.69 1.91 15.79
N SER A 16 -15.36 1.94 15.74
CA SER A 16 -14.60 3.18 15.89
C SER A 16 -14.89 4.15 14.74
N LYS A 17 -15.46 5.32 15.07
CA LYS A 17 -15.75 6.39 14.10
C LYS A 17 -14.50 6.82 13.33
N ALA A 18 -13.33 6.84 13.98
CA ALA A 18 -12.06 7.19 13.35
C ALA A 18 -11.65 6.19 12.26
N ASN A 19 -11.72 4.89 12.57
CA ASN A 19 -11.40 3.82 11.61
C ASN A 19 -12.39 3.81 10.46
N GLN A 20 -13.69 3.94 10.76
CA GLN A 20 -14.73 4.01 9.74
C GLN A 20 -14.55 5.20 8.80
N ARG A 21 -14.16 6.37 9.33
CA ARG A 21 -13.91 7.56 8.51
C ARG A 21 -12.79 7.32 7.51
N LEU A 22 -11.68 6.72 7.94
CA LEU A 22 -10.55 6.40 7.06
C LEU A 22 -10.95 5.42 5.96
N ILE A 23 -11.64 4.34 6.33
CA ILE A 23 -12.08 3.31 5.38
C ILE A 23 -13.08 3.89 4.38
N LYS A 24 -14.12 4.59 4.86
CA LYS A 24 -15.13 5.22 4.00
C LYS A 24 -14.53 6.26 3.05
N ALA A 25 -13.51 7.01 3.48
CA ALA A 25 -12.83 7.96 2.62
C ALA A 25 -12.17 7.27 1.42
N ARG A 26 -11.42 6.18 1.65
CA ARG A 26 -10.79 5.41 0.56
C ARG A 26 -11.82 4.76 -0.38
N PHE A 27 -12.93 4.26 0.15
CA PHE A 27 -14.02 3.77 -0.71
C PHE A 27 -14.59 4.86 -1.62
N LYS A 28 -14.72 6.10 -1.13
CA LYS A 28 -15.18 7.24 -1.96
C LYS A 28 -14.16 7.66 -3.02
N GLU A 29 -12.87 7.38 -2.79
CA GLU A 29 -11.79 7.61 -3.75
C GLU A 29 -11.74 6.51 -4.84
N GLY A 30 -12.56 5.46 -4.74
CA GLY A 30 -12.66 4.40 -5.75
C GLY A 30 -11.99 3.07 -5.36
N TYR A 31 -11.32 3.02 -4.21
CA TYR A 31 -10.67 1.80 -3.74
C TYR A 31 -11.68 0.74 -3.30
N LYS A 32 -11.34 -0.52 -3.58
CA LYS A 32 -12.15 -1.71 -3.29
C LYS A 32 -11.61 -2.42 -2.05
N LEU A 33 -12.44 -3.30 -1.49
CA LEU A 33 -12.07 -4.09 -0.30
C LEU A 33 -10.74 -4.83 -0.47
N ASP A 34 -10.48 -5.38 -1.66
CA ASP A 34 -9.25 -6.12 -1.93
C ASP A 34 -8.01 -5.22 -1.91
N ASP A 35 -8.11 -3.94 -2.28
CA ASP A 35 -7.01 -2.98 -2.15
C ASP A 35 -6.58 -2.81 -0.69
N PHE A 36 -7.55 -2.75 0.24
CA PHE A 36 -7.24 -2.67 1.67
C PHE A 36 -6.55 -3.93 2.17
N LYS A 37 -6.97 -5.11 1.70
CA LYS A 37 -6.32 -6.38 2.06
C LYS A 37 -4.88 -6.40 1.52
N THR A 38 -4.68 -6.00 0.27
CA THR A 38 -3.36 -5.89 -0.36
C THR A 38 -2.45 -4.94 0.41
N VAL A 39 -2.93 -3.75 0.81
CA VAL A 39 -2.17 -2.82 1.65
C VAL A 39 -1.74 -3.47 2.97
N ILE A 40 -2.66 -4.18 3.64
CA ILE A 40 -2.37 -4.88 4.89
C ILE A 40 -1.32 -5.97 4.65
N ASP A 41 -1.46 -6.77 3.60
CA ASP A 41 -0.56 -7.88 3.32
C ASP A 41 0.83 -7.40 2.91
N ASN A 42 0.93 -6.35 2.07
CA ASN A 42 2.20 -5.72 1.69
C ASN A 42 2.94 -5.20 2.92
N LYS A 43 2.28 -4.42 3.77
CA LYS A 43 2.93 -3.86 4.97
C LYS A 43 3.17 -4.92 6.04
N ALA A 44 2.31 -5.93 6.15
CA ALA A 44 2.56 -7.05 7.04
C ALA A 44 3.84 -7.77 6.63
N PHE A 45 4.01 -8.06 5.34
CA PHE A 45 5.24 -8.67 4.82
C PHE A 45 6.48 -7.81 5.09
N ASP A 46 6.40 -6.50 4.86
CA ASP A 46 7.54 -5.59 5.07
C ASP A 46 7.94 -5.44 6.54
N TRP A 47 6.96 -5.38 7.43
CA TRP A 47 7.17 -4.95 8.81
C TRP A 47 7.16 -6.09 9.80
N GLN A 48 6.73 -7.29 9.42
CA GLN A 48 6.73 -8.46 10.28
C GLN A 48 8.16 -8.76 10.78
N GLY A 49 8.30 -8.95 12.09
CA GLY A 49 9.59 -9.18 12.74
C GLY A 49 10.47 -7.92 12.89
N THR A 50 10.00 -6.75 12.43
CA THR A 50 10.75 -5.49 12.55
C THR A 50 10.15 -4.56 13.61
N PRO A 51 10.89 -3.55 14.09
CA PRO A 51 10.34 -2.50 14.96
C PRO A 51 9.18 -1.71 14.35
N TYR A 52 8.97 -1.81 13.03
CA TYR A 52 7.89 -1.13 12.33
C TYR A 52 6.52 -1.81 12.49
N TRP A 53 6.48 -3.05 13.00
CA TRP A 53 5.22 -3.78 13.22
C TRP A 53 4.22 -3.00 14.08
N LYS A 54 4.70 -2.20 15.03
CA LYS A 54 3.88 -1.32 15.89
C LYS A 54 3.07 -0.26 15.13
N TYR A 55 3.40 -0.01 13.86
CA TYR A 55 2.72 0.92 12.95
C TYR A 55 1.64 0.25 12.10
N MET A 56 1.33 -1.04 12.30
CA MET A 56 0.18 -1.75 11.72
C MET A 56 -1.16 -1.24 12.28
N ARG A 57 -1.43 0.06 12.11
CA ARG A 57 -2.58 0.78 12.64
C ARG A 57 -3.47 1.28 11.50
N PRO A 58 -4.80 1.37 11.69
CA PRO A 58 -5.70 1.88 10.65
C PRO A 58 -5.33 3.28 10.16
N SER A 59 -4.88 4.18 11.05
CA SER A 59 -4.47 5.54 10.70
C SER A 59 -3.24 5.58 9.80
N THR A 60 -2.32 4.63 9.98
CA THR A 60 -1.09 4.54 9.18
C THR A 60 -1.41 3.92 7.84
N LEU A 61 -2.04 2.74 7.84
CA LEU A 61 -2.31 1.96 6.63
C LEU A 61 -3.31 2.66 5.70
N PHE A 62 -4.31 3.34 6.26
CA PHE A 62 -5.40 3.96 5.49
C PHE A 62 -5.29 5.48 5.43
N GLY A 63 -4.09 6.04 5.67
CA GLY A 63 -3.80 7.46 5.45
C GLY A 63 -3.83 7.84 3.97
N ALA A 64 -4.36 9.02 3.64
CA ALA A 64 -4.60 9.42 2.24
C ALA A 64 -3.30 9.50 1.43
N SER A 65 -2.24 10.01 2.05
CA SER A 65 -0.93 10.19 1.42
C SER A 65 -0.09 8.92 1.31
N LYS A 66 -0.55 7.80 1.89
CA LYS A 66 0.25 6.55 1.97
C LYS A 66 -0.47 5.34 1.39
N PHE A 67 -1.79 5.38 1.28
CA PHE A 67 -2.59 4.22 0.85
C PHE A 67 -2.15 3.71 -0.52
N ASP A 68 -2.10 4.59 -1.53
CA ASP A 68 -1.69 4.22 -2.89
C ASP A 68 -0.26 3.64 -2.92
N GLY A 69 0.69 4.31 -2.26
CA GLY A 69 2.07 3.81 -2.18
C GLY A 69 2.19 2.47 -1.46
N TYR A 70 1.33 2.17 -0.49
CA TYR A 70 1.31 0.87 0.17
C TYR A 70 0.63 -0.21 -0.67
N LEU A 71 -0.38 0.16 -1.48
CA LEU A 71 -1.05 -0.72 -2.41
C LEU A 71 -0.08 -1.17 -3.52
N ASN A 72 0.68 -0.21 -4.08
CA ASN A 72 1.59 -0.41 -5.19
C ASN A 72 2.99 -0.90 -4.80
N ALA A 73 3.24 -1.17 -3.52
CA ALA A 73 4.58 -1.53 -3.03
C ALA A 73 5.12 -2.87 -3.61
N ASN A 74 4.29 -3.71 -4.24
CA ASN A 74 4.69 -4.95 -4.95
C ASN A 74 5.51 -5.99 -4.15
N ASN A 75 5.56 -5.87 -2.83
CA ASN A 75 6.44 -6.66 -1.98
C ASN A 75 6.07 -8.16 -1.93
N LEU A 76 4.80 -8.50 -2.18
CA LEU A 76 4.34 -9.88 -2.24
C LEU A 76 4.62 -10.56 -3.60
N ASN A 77 4.79 -9.80 -4.68
CA ASN A 77 5.03 -10.32 -6.03
C ASN A 77 6.52 -10.62 -6.31
N GLN A 78 7.42 -9.95 -5.57
CA GLN A 78 8.88 -10.19 -5.63
C GLN A 78 9.28 -11.62 -5.22
N THR A 79 8.46 -12.31 -4.41
CA THR A 79 8.73 -13.69 -3.99
C THR A 79 8.14 -14.75 -4.93
N ARG A 80 7.24 -14.37 -5.85
CA ARG A 80 6.58 -15.31 -6.79
C ARG A 80 7.07 -15.23 -8.21
N ASN A 81 7.66 -14.11 -8.63
CA ASN A 81 8.29 -13.98 -9.93
C ASN A 81 9.72 -13.48 -9.73
N THR A 82 10.69 -14.31 -10.12
CA THR A 82 11.99 -13.82 -10.61
C THR A 82 11.70 -12.64 -11.55
N PRO A 83 12.39 -11.50 -11.44
CA PRO A 83 12.06 -10.33 -12.24
C PRO A 83 12.24 -10.70 -13.72
N ALA A 84 11.15 -10.79 -14.47
CA ALA A 84 11.20 -10.59 -15.90
C ALA A 84 11.59 -9.12 -16.10
N SER A 85 12.91 -8.89 -16.17
CA SER A 85 13.58 -7.66 -16.59
C SER A 85 12.79 -6.37 -16.34
N GLY A 86 12.82 -5.88 -15.09
CA GLY A 86 12.60 -4.46 -14.82
C GLY A 86 13.79 -3.66 -15.35
N GLY A 87 13.83 -3.44 -16.66
CA GLY A 87 14.87 -2.70 -17.35
C GLY A 87 14.86 -1.23 -16.99
N TYR A 88 15.53 -0.87 -15.90
CA TYR A 88 16.13 0.47 -15.72
C TYR A 88 17.64 0.33 -15.94
N GLY A 89 18.00 -0.11 -17.14
CA GLY A 89 19.38 -0.33 -17.58
C GLY A 89 19.81 0.61 -18.72
N GLY A 90 19.11 1.73 -18.89
CA GLY A 90 19.49 2.79 -19.80
C GLY A 90 19.27 4.12 -19.11
N THR A 91 20.30 4.94 -19.00
CA THR A 91 20.14 6.37 -18.74
C THR A 91 19.36 6.94 -19.91
N VAL A 92 18.02 6.97 -19.82
CA VAL A 92 17.23 7.79 -20.73
C VAL A 92 17.63 9.23 -20.44
N ASP A 93 18.35 9.82 -21.38
CA ASP A 93 18.61 11.26 -21.36
C ASP A 93 17.28 11.98 -21.60
N ILE A 94 16.56 12.21 -20.50
CA ILE A 94 15.27 12.87 -20.44
C ILE A 94 15.33 14.32 -20.97
N SER A 95 16.53 14.90 -21.15
CA SER A 95 16.68 16.23 -21.74
C SER A 95 16.32 16.28 -23.23
N SER A 96 16.17 15.13 -23.89
CA SER A 96 15.81 15.03 -25.31
C SER A 96 14.32 14.76 -25.58
N ILE A 97 13.49 14.60 -24.53
CA ILE A 97 12.05 14.40 -24.68
C ILE A 97 11.35 15.76 -24.51
N PRO A 98 10.62 16.26 -25.51
CA PRO A 98 9.90 17.51 -25.36
C PRO A 98 8.78 17.36 -24.32
N ASP A 99 8.60 18.41 -23.51
CA ASP A 99 7.72 18.41 -22.32
C ASP A 99 6.27 18.01 -22.64
N ASP A 100 5.80 18.23 -23.88
CA ASP A 100 4.46 17.88 -24.34
C ASP A 100 4.22 16.38 -24.55
N LYS A 101 5.29 15.57 -24.49
CA LYS A 101 5.24 14.11 -24.63
C LYS A 101 5.52 13.35 -23.35
N LEU A 102 5.71 14.04 -22.22
CA LEU A 102 5.78 13.38 -20.94
C LEU A 102 4.38 12.87 -20.54
N PRO A 103 4.26 11.64 -20.01
CA PRO A 103 2.99 11.10 -19.54
C PRO A 103 2.54 11.68 -18.19
N PHE A 104 3.14 12.80 -17.76
CA PHE A 104 2.83 13.56 -16.55
C PHE A 104 3.08 15.06 -16.78
#